data_AF-A0A7S6MRK8-F1
#
_entry.id   AF-A0A7S6MRK8-F1
#
_cell.length_a   1.000
_cell.length_b   1.000
_cell.length_c   1.000
_cell.angle_alpha   90.00
_cell.angle_beta   90.00
_cell.angle_gamma   90.00
#
_symmetry.space_group_name_H-M   'P 1'
#
loop_
_entity.id
_entity.type
_entity.pdbx_description
1 polymer ?
#
loop_
_entity_poly.entity_id
_entity_poly.type
_entity_poly.pdbx_seq_one_letter_code
_entity_poly.pdbx_strand_id
1 'polypeptide(L)'
;MDSYLSTLLLSFLIYIFVELLFREWVMKCTSKISPPFSDYYLNIWRPITILSPGLLVSGNCKELIKKEFPYGKIRRKRELAKFIKASNCWNLILSFFLLCITLFLQANNLLLDLFKAFVMWRYISRSFEITIAFSKDILTSESASSLDNHARMKLAIRSYFEIFIYSSAFYSAFSCDMLTIFEPVLISLFVGTLTNLSGAIDSLTQCCILSNDSTSWIFLLRCSVYIQVFATLSLIFFGFAGYLSRVKSDKKIIS
;
A
#
# COMPACT_ATOMS: atom_id res chain seq x y z
N MET A 1 10.17 12.47 -24.90
CA MET A 1 8.87 12.08 -24.28
C MET A 1 8.69 10.56 -24.30
N ASP A 2 9.03 9.88 -25.40
CA ASP A 2 8.87 8.42 -25.56
C ASP A 2 9.69 7.57 -24.56
N SER A 3 10.91 7.99 -24.22
CA SER A 3 11.77 7.25 -23.26
C SER A 3 11.23 7.24 -21.82
N TYR A 4 10.45 8.25 -21.44
CA TYR A 4 9.92 8.36 -20.08
C TYR A 4 8.65 7.53 -19.92
N LEU A 5 7.77 7.58 -20.91
CA LEU A 5 6.58 6.73 -20.96
C LEU A 5 6.96 5.25 -21.01
N SER A 6 7.98 4.88 -21.79
CA SER A 6 8.46 3.49 -21.84
C SER A 6 9.02 3.03 -20.50
N THR A 7 9.75 3.88 -19.78
CA THR A 7 10.27 3.60 -18.43
C THR A 7 9.13 3.39 -17.44
N LEU A 8 8.11 4.25 -17.46
CA LEU A 8 6.93 4.12 -16.60
C LEU A 8 6.14 2.83 -16.88
N LEU A 9 5.91 2.51 -18.16
CA LEU A 9 5.21 1.29 -18.59
C LEU A 9 5.99 0.03 -18.21
N LEU A 10 7.29 0.01 -18.48
CA LEU A 10 8.15 -1.12 -18.11
C LEU A 10 8.18 -1.31 -16.60
N SER A 11 8.32 -0.23 -15.83
CA SER A 11 8.28 -0.28 -14.37
C SER A 11 6.93 -0.75 -13.83
N PHE A 12 5.82 -0.37 -14.48
CA PHE A 12 4.49 -0.87 -14.14
C PHE A 12 4.35 -2.37 -14.35
N LEU A 13 4.84 -2.89 -15.48
CA LEU A 13 4.85 -4.33 -15.77
C LEU A 13 5.73 -5.11 -14.78
N ILE A 14 6.92 -4.58 -14.47
CA ILE A 14 7.81 -5.14 -13.45
C ILE A 14 7.10 -5.15 -12.09
N TYR A 15 6.42 -4.05 -11.73
CA TYR A 15 5.68 -3.96 -10.47
C TYR A 15 4.56 -5.00 -10.39
N ILE A 16 3.76 -5.18 -11.44
CA ILE A 16 2.74 -6.23 -11.49
C ILE A 16 3.38 -7.61 -11.29
N PHE A 17 4.46 -7.88 -12.01
CA PHE A 17 5.15 -9.16 -11.94
C PHE A 17 5.70 -9.44 -10.53
N VAL A 18 6.36 -8.46 -9.92
CA VAL A 18 6.86 -8.56 -8.54
C VAL A 18 5.71 -8.76 -7.55
N GLU A 19 4.60 -8.05 -7.70
CA GLU A 19 3.43 -8.20 -6.82
C GLU A 19 2.80 -9.59 -6.96
N LEU A 20 2.74 -10.16 -8.17
CA LEU A 20 2.29 -11.53 -8.40
C LEU A 20 3.19 -12.54 -7.65
N LEU A 21 4.50 -12.47 -7.87
CA LEU A 21 5.47 -13.35 -7.20
C LEU A 21 5.41 -13.20 -5.67
N PHE A 22 5.34 -11.96 -5.20
CA PHE A 22 5.24 -11.64 -3.78
C PHE A 22 4.01 -12.29 -3.15
N ARG A 23 2.84 -12.14 -3.75
CA ARG A 23 1.59 -12.67 -3.19
C ARG A 23 1.50 -14.19 -3.29
N GLU A 24 2.01 -14.77 -4.36
CA GLU A 24 2.15 -16.21 -4.49
C GLU A 24 3.04 -16.77 -3.37
N TRP A 25 4.18 -16.14 -3.12
CA TRP A 25 5.07 -16.56 -2.05
C TRP A 25 4.41 -16.44 -0.68
N VAL A 26 3.70 -15.34 -0.39
CA VAL A 26 2.93 -15.20 0.86
C VAL A 26 1.88 -16.30 1.00
N MET A 27 1.18 -16.68 -0.08
CA MET A 27 0.21 -17.78 -0.05
C MET A 27 0.88 -19.13 0.22
N LYS A 28 1.97 -19.44 -0.49
CA LYS A 28 2.74 -20.68 -0.26
C LYS A 28 3.18 -20.80 1.20
N CYS A 29 3.65 -19.71 1.81
CA CYS A 29 4.06 -19.68 3.21
C CYS A 29 2.90 -19.81 4.22
N THR A 30 1.66 -19.43 3.87
CA THR A 30 0.56 -19.36 4.83
C THR A 30 -0.48 -20.47 4.73
N SER A 31 -0.94 -20.76 3.51
CA SER A 31 -2.05 -21.69 3.27
C SER A 31 -1.59 -22.99 2.60
N LYS A 32 -0.32 -23.08 2.18
CA LYS A 32 0.24 -24.17 1.35
C LYS A 32 -0.56 -24.42 0.05
N ILE A 33 -1.41 -23.47 -0.34
CA ILE A 33 -2.12 -23.50 -1.61
C ILE A 33 -1.11 -23.06 -2.66
N SER A 34 -0.82 -23.93 -3.62
CA SER A 34 -0.11 -23.56 -4.82
C SER A 34 -1.12 -22.93 -5.79
N PRO A 35 -1.08 -21.61 -6.02
CA PRO A 35 -1.94 -21.03 -7.05
C PRO A 35 -1.57 -21.60 -8.42
N PRO A 36 -2.54 -22.01 -9.25
CA PRO A 36 -2.28 -22.12 -10.67
C PRO A 36 -2.08 -20.71 -11.24
N PHE A 37 -0.93 -20.46 -11.87
CA PHE A 37 -0.64 -19.19 -12.55
C PHE A 37 -1.76 -18.77 -13.51
N SER A 38 -2.47 -19.74 -14.12
CA SER A 38 -3.54 -19.51 -15.10
C SER A 38 -4.75 -18.73 -14.56
N ASP A 39 -5.13 -18.93 -13.29
CA ASP A 39 -6.34 -18.31 -12.73
C ASP A 39 -6.17 -16.80 -12.45
N TYR A 40 -4.92 -16.31 -12.38
CA TYR A 40 -4.63 -14.88 -12.14
C TYR A 40 -4.91 -14.02 -13.36
N TYR A 41 -4.74 -14.56 -14.57
CA TYR A 41 -4.86 -13.81 -15.82
C TYR A 41 -6.31 -13.49 -16.21
N LEU A 42 -7.28 -14.26 -15.70
CA LEU A 42 -8.70 -14.14 -16.04
C LEU A 42 -9.37 -12.81 -15.62
N ASN A 43 -8.73 -12.00 -14.77
CA ASN A 43 -9.30 -10.73 -14.29
C ASN A 43 -8.35 -9.51 -14.40
N ILE A 44 -7.23 -9.61 -15.13
CA ILE A 44 -6.25 -8.51 -15.26
C ILE A 44 -6.84 -7.25 -15.93
N TRP A 45 -7.88 -7.40 -16.74
CA TRP A 45 -8.49 -6.31 -17.52
C TRP A 45 -9.41 -5.36 -16.75
N ARG A 46 -9.51 -5.47 -15.42
CA ARG A 46 -10.33 -4.53 -14.64
C ARG A 46 -9.65 -3.14 -14.57
N PRO A 47 -10.39 -2.02 -14.63
CA PRO A 47 -9.81 -0.68 -14.49
C PRO A 47 -9.02 -0.51 -13.17
N ILE A 48 -9.40 -1.27 -12.14
CA ILE A 48 -8.74 -1.28 -10.84
C ILE A 48 -7.29 -1.75 -10.90
N THR A 49 -6.90 -2.51 -11.94
CA THR A 49 -5.54 -3.00 -12.13
C THR A 49 -4.57 -1.87 -12.46
N ILE A 50 -5.04 -0.83 -13.14
CA ILE A 50 -4.22 0.35 -13.46
C ILE A 50 -3.93 1.15 -12.18
N LEU A 51 -4.94 1.32 -11.32
CA LEU A 51 -4.81 2.09 -10.08
C LEU A 51 -4.12 1.32 -8.96
N SER A 52 -4.36 0.01 -8.86
CA SER A 52 -3.85 -0.78 -7.75
C SER A 52 -3.71 -2.27 -8.11
N PRO A 53 -2.61 -2.65 -8.79
CA PRO A 53 -2.25 -4.05 -9.02
C PRO A 53 -2.29 -4.91 -7.76
N GLY A 54 -1.77 -4.39 -6.63
CA GLY A 54 -1.74 -5.11 -5.35
C GLY A 54 -3.12 -5.49 -4.84
N LEU A 55 -4.12 -4.62 -5.02
CA LEU A 55 -5.50 -4.92 -4.65
C LEU A 55 -6.11 -6.03 -5.51
N LEU A 56 -5.83 -6.04 -6.82
CA LEU A 56 -6.29 -7.09 -7.71
C LEU A 56 -5.68 -8.44 -7.31
N VAL A 57 -4.34 -8.50 -7.20
CA VAL A 57 -3.63 -9.75 -6.89
C VAL A 57 -4.05 -10.28 -5.52
N SER A 58 -4.13 -9.41 -4.51
CA SER A 58 -4.64 -9.74 -3.17
C SER A 58 -6.09 -10.26 -3.21
N GLY A 59 -6.93 -9.67 -4.05
CA GLY A 59 -8.30 -10.13 -4.31
C GLY A 59 -8.34 -11.54 -4.89
N ASN A 60 -7.56 -11.80 -5.94
CA ASN A 60 -7.47 -13.12 -6.58
C ASN A 60 -6.99 -14.19 -5.59
N CYS A 61 -5.98 -13.89 -4.76
CA CYS A 61 -5.52 -14.78 -3.70
C CYS A 61 -6.65 -15.15 -2.72
N LYS A 62 -7.45 -14.15 -2.31
CA LYS A 62 -8.59 -14.38 -1.41
C LYS A 62 -9.67 -15.23 -2.08
N GLU A 63 -9.94 -15.04 -3.36
CA GLU A 63 -10.89 -15.86 -4.11
C GLU A 63 -10.40 -17.32 -4.26
N LEU A 64 -9.11 -17.54 -4.50
CA LEU A 64 -8.53 -18.88 -4.52
C LEU A 64 -8.71 -19.60 -3.18
N ILE A 65 -8.45 -18.93 -2.05
CA ILE A 65 -8.70 -19.49 -0.72
C ILE A 65 -10.18 -19.83 -0.52
N LYS A 66 -11.10 -19.03 -1.08
CA LYS A 66 -12.55 -19.32 -1.01
C LYS A 66 -12.93 -20.54 -1.85
N LYS A 67 -12.36 -20.67 -3.06
CA LYS A 67 -12.56 -21.82 -3.97
C LYS A 67 -12.05 -23.12 -3.35
N GLU A 68 -10.88 -23.10 -2.71
CA GLU A 68 -10.26 -24.28 -2.09
C GLU A 68 -11.04 -24.77 -0.86
N PHE A 69 -11.71 -23.87 -0.14
CA PHE A 69 -12.48 -24.21 1.06
C PHE A 69 -13.99 -23.85 0.96
N PRO A 70 -14.75 -24.47 0.04
CA PRO A 70 -16.12 -24.07 -0.30
C PRO A 70 -17.16 -24.44 0.76
N TYR A 71 -16.92 -25.49 1.57
CA TYR A 71 -17.87 -25.97 2.59
C TYR A 71 -17.42 -25.69 4.04
N GLY A 72 -16.14 -25.42 4.28
CA GLY A 72 -15.61 -25.14 5.62
C GLY A 72 -15.60 -23.65 5.97
N LYS A 73 -16.76 -23.04 6.29
CA LYS A 73 -16.86 -21.59 6.62
C LYS A 73 -15.83 -21.14 7.67
N ILE A 74 -15.63 -21.93 8.73
CA ILE A 74 -14.65 -21.67 9.80
C ILE A 74 -13.21 -21.77 9.26
N ARG A 75 -12.88 -22.86 8.55
CA ARG A 75 -11.55 -23.08 7.98
C ARG A 75 -11.17 -22.00 6.97
N ARG A 76 -12.09 -21.64 6.07
CA ARG A 76 -11.94 -20.55 5.10
C ARG A 76 -11.65 -19.22 5.79
N LYS A 77 -12.46 -18.85 6.77
CA LYS A 77 -12.27 -17.63 7.55
C LYS A 77 -10.93 -17.60 8.30
N ARG A 78 -10.40 -18.76 8.71
CA ARG A 78 -9.09 -18.90 9.35
C ARG A 78 -7.94 -18.72 8.37
N GLU A 79 -8.00 -19.37 7.21
CA GLU A 79 -6.96 -19.25 6.17
C GLU A 79 -6.91 -17.84 5.58
N LEU A 80 -8.07 -17.21 5.34
CA LEU A 80 -8.14 -15.80 4.95
C LEU A 80 -7.48 -14.89 5.99
N ALA A 81 -7.74 -15.11 7.28
CA ALA A 81 -7.13 -14.33 8.36
C ALA A 81 -5.61 -14.51 8.43
N LYS A 82 -5.10 -15.73 8.23
CA LYS A 82 -3.65 -16.00 8.17
C LYS A 82 -3.00 -15.27 6.98
N PHE A 83 -3.59 -15.40 5.80
CA PHE A 83 -3.11 -14.73 4.60
C PHE A 83 -3.06 -13.21 4.80
N ILE A 84 -4.15 -12.60 5.29
CA ILE A 84 -4.21 -11.14 5.53
C ILE A 84 -3.13 -10.69 6.51
N LYS A 85 -2.94 -11.42 7.63
CA LYS A 85 -1.90 -11.08 8.63
C LYS A 85 -0.49 -11.15 8.06
N ALA A 86 -0.17 -12.22 7.32
CA ALA A 86 1.15 -12.38 6.73
C ALA A 86 1.38 -11.38 5.60
N SER A 87 0.38 -11.18 4.73
CA SER A 87 0.39 -10.19 3.66
C SER A 87 0.69 -8.78 4.19
N ASN A 88 0.04 -8.36 5.28
CA ASN A 88 0.29 -7.07 5.91
C ASN A 88 1.70 -6.98 6.52
N CYS A 89 2.15 -8.05 7.18
CA CYS A 89 3.50 -8.12 7.75
C CYS A 89 4.59 -8.01 6.69
N TRP A 90 4.46 -8.77 5.60
CA TRP A 90 5.40 -8.74 4.49
C TRP A 90 5.36 -7.44 3.70
N ASN A 91 4.19 -6.82 3.57
CA ASN A 91 4.06 -5.48 2.97
C ASN A 91 4.85 -4.43 3.78
N LEU A 92 4.78 -4.49 5.12
CA LEU A 92 5.58 -3.62 5.99
C LEU A 92 7.09 -3.84 5.80
N ILE A 93 7.52 -5.12 5.77
CA ILE A 93 8.94 -5.48 5.56
C ILE A 93 9.42 -4.97 4.20
N LEU A 94 8.63 -5.18 3.13
CA LEU A 94 8.97 -4.70 1.79
C LEU A 94 9.06 -3.17 1.74
N SER A 95 8.11 -2.47 2.35
CA SER A 95 8.12 -1.01 2.43
C SER A 95 9.36 -0.48 3.15
N PHE A 96 9.76 -1.13 4.25
CA PHE A 96 10.99 -0.77 4.98
C PHE A 96 12.25 -1.06 4.15
N PHE A 97 12.31 -2.20 3.46
CA PHE A 97 13.41 -2.53 2.56
C PHE A 97 13.56 -1.51 1.43
N LEU A 98 12.45 -1.10 0.81
CA LEU A 98 12.45 -0.06 -0.22
C LEU A 98 12.91 1.29 0.33
N LEU A 99 12.49 1.67 1.54
CA LEU A 99 12.97 2.88 2.20
C LEU A 99 14.50 2.85 2.38
N CYS A 100 15.05 1.76 2.90
CA CYS A 100 16.50 1.64 3.04
C CYS A 100 17.21 1.80 1.70
N ILE A 101 16.71 1.17 0.64
CA ILE A 101 17.33 1.31 -0.69
C ILE A 101 17.26 2.76 -1.17
N THR A 102 16.10 3.43 -1.07
CA THR A 102 15.93 4.80 -1.59
C THR A 102 16.71 5.85 -0.80
N LEU A 103 17.03 5.58 0.48
CA LEU A 103 17.88 6.46 1.30
C LEU A 103 19.37 6.41 0.90
N PHE A 104 19.84 5.28 0.36
CA PHE A 104 21.26 5.05 0.05
C PHE A 104 21.58 5.01 -1.45
N LEU A 105 20.57 5.10 -2.33
CA LEU A 105 20.80 5.12 -3.78
C LEU A 105 21.23 6.52 -4.25
N GLN A 106 22.45 6.64 -4.77
CA GLN A 106 23.01 7.92 -5.27
C GLN A 106 23.43 7.89 -6.75
N ALA A 107 23.14 6.81 -7.48
CA ALA A 107 23.63 6.63 -8.85
C ALA A 107 22.59 7.01 -9.90
N ASN A 108 22.85 8.05 -10.70
CA ASN A 108 22.00 8.46 -11.82
C ASN A 108 22.19 7.55 -13.05
N ASN A 109 21.36 6.52 -13.17
CA ASN A 109 21.28 5.65 -14.34
C ASN A 109 19.84 5.19 -14.61
N LEU A 110 19.62 4.56 -15.77
CA LEU A 110 18.31 4.04 -16.16
C LEU A 110 17.69 3.07 -15.13
N LEU A 111 18.52 2.33 -14.40
CA LEU A 111 18.06 1.42 -13.35
C LEU A 111 17.46 2.17 -12.17
N LEU A 112 18.06 3.31 -11.78
CA LEU A 112 17.50 4.20 -10.76
C LEU A 112 16.14 4.74 -11.21
N ASP A 113 15.98 5.19 -12.46
CA ASP A 113 14.70 5.70 -12.95
C ASP A 113 13.61 4.63 -12.95
N LEU A 114 13.95 3.40 -13.35
CA LEU A 114 13.05 2.24 -13.26
C LEU A 114 12.66 1.93 -11.81
N PHE A 115 13.62 2.03 -10.88
CA PHE A 115 13.40 1.80 -9.46
C PHE A 115 12.55 2.90 -8.81
N LYS A 116 12.80 4.17 -9.11
CA LYS A 116 11.97 5.30 -8.68
C LYS A 116 10.53 5.13 -9.16
N ALA A 117 10.34 4.80 -10.44
CA ALA A 117 9.04 4.49 -11.00
C ALA A 117 8.38 3.27 -10.31
N PHE A 118 9.16 2.26 -9.91
CA PHE A 118 8.65 1.09 -9.21
C PHE A 118 8.12 1.48 -7.82
N VAL A 119 8.89 2.29 -7.08
CA VAL A 119 8.49 2.83 -5.78
C VAL A 119 7.23 3.70 -5.91
N MET A 120 7.10 4.49 -6.99
CA MET A 120 5.88 5.23 -7.30
C MET A 120 4.67 4.32 -7.49
N TRP A 121 4.76 3.28 -8.32
CA TRP A 121 3.65 2.36 -8.54
C TRP A 121 3.25 1.63 -7.26
N ARG A 122 4.25 1.23 -6.46
CA ARG A 122 4.06 0.64 -5.14
C ARG A 122 3.34 1.60 -4.19
N TYR A 123 3.76 2.87 -4.13
CA TYR A 123 3.15 3.91 -3.31
C TYR A 123 1.67 4.10 -3.62
N ILE A 124 1.34 4.29 -4.90
CA ILE A 124 -0.04 4.51 -5.36
C ILE A 124 -0.87 3.26 -5.07
N SER A 125 -0.42 2.10 -5.53
CA SER A 125 -1.15 0.85 -5.37
C SER A 125 -1.38 0.50 -3.90
N ARG A 126 -0.39 0.72 -3.03
CA ARG A 126 -0.53 0.39 -1.61
C ARG A 126 -1.51 1.33 -0.90
N SER A 127 -1.47 2.61 -1.23
CA SER A 127 -2.41 3.61 -0.70
C SER A 127 -3.87 3.25 -1.03
N PHE A 128 -4.13 2.86 -2.27
CA PHE A 128 -5.46 2.38 -2.69
C PHE A 128 -5.85 1.05 -2.05
N GLU A 129 -4.92 0.08 -1.98
CA GLU A 129 -5.19 -1.22 -1.34
C GLU A 129 -5.58 -1.05 0.13
N ILE A 130 -4.83 -0.25 0.90
CA ILE A 130 -5.14 0.06 2.30
C ILE A 130 -6.51 0.72 2.38
N THR A 131 -6.72 1.81 1.64
CA THR A 131 -7.98 2.57 1.70
C THR A 131 -9.18 1.67 1.41
N ILE A 132 -9.15 0.91 0.32
CA ILE A 132 -10.27 0.05 -0.08
C ILE A 132 -10.47 -1.12 0.89
N ALA A 133 -9.39 -1.70 1.43
CA ALA A 133 -9.50 -2.78 2.40
C ALA A 133 -10.22 -2.31 3.67
N PHE A 134 -9.85 -1.16 4.21
CA PHE A 134 -10.48 -0.62 5.42
C PHE A 134 -11.89 -0.09 5.18
N SER A 135 -12.16 0.55 4.03
CA SER A 135 -13.52 0.93 3.64
C SER A 135 -14.43 -0.29 3.58
N LYS A 136 -13.98 -1.38 2.93
CA LYS A 136 -14.77 -2.62 2.82
C LYS A 136 -15.03 -3.24 4.18
N ASP A 137 -14.03 -3.27 5.06
CA ASP A 137 -14.15 -3.87 6.40
C ASP A 137 -15.23 -3.21 7.28
N ILE A 138 -15.65 -1.98 6.97
CA ILE A 138 -16.68 -1.24 7.70
C ILE A 138 -18.01 -1.22 6.98
N LEU A 139 -17.99 -1.06 5.66
CA LEU A 139 -19.22 -1.02 4.87
C LEU A 139 -19.88 -2.40 4.75
N THR A 140 -19.13 -3.49 4.95
CA THR A 140 -19.72 -4.84 4.95
C THR A 140 -20.13 -5.28 6.36
N SER A 141 -21.41 -5.65 6.50
CA SER A 141 -22.00 -6.13 7.75
C SER A 141 -21.53 -7.54 8.13
N GLU A 142 -21.09 -8.36 7.18
CA GLU A 142 -20.54 -9.69 7.43
C GLU A 142 -18.99 -9.69 7.45
N SER A 143 -18.42 -10.21 8.55
CA SER A 143 -16.97 -10.44 8.61
C SER A 143 -16.52 -11.50 7.60
N ALA A 144 -15.83 -11.07 6.54
CA ALA A 144 -15.28 -11.98 5.53
C ALA A 144 -14.18 -12.92 6.06
N SER A 145 -13.59 -12.60 7.22
CA SER A 145 -12.53 -13.39 7.87
C SER A 145 -12.81 -13.63 9.35
N SER A 146 -12.06 -14.55 9.97
CA SER A 146 -12.11 -14.83 11.42
C SER A 146 -11.26 -13.85 12.24
N LEU A 147 -10.83 -12.73 11.64
CA LEU A 147 -10.08 -11.70 12.35
C LEU A 147 -10.97 -11.10 13.43
N ASP A 148 -10.58 -11.37 14.68
CA ASP A 148 -11.12 -10.69 15.84
C ASP A 148 -10.84 -9.17 15.75
N ASN A 149 -11.72 -8.42 16.38
CA ASN A 149 -11.73 -6.97 16.47
C ASN A 149 -10.40 -6.38 16.97
N HIS A 150 -9.72 -7.03 17.93
CA HIS A 150 -8.39 -6.61 18.38
C HIS A 150 -7.32 -6.88 17.33
N ALA A 151 -7.41 -8.01 16.61
CA ALA A 151 -6.49 -8.31 15.51
C ALA A 151 -6.67 -7.33 14.34
N ARG A 152 -7.89 -6.87 14.06
CA ARG A 152 -8.15 -5.81 13.06
C ARG A 152 -7.55 -4.47 13.48
N MET A 153 -7.67 -4.08 14.75
CA MET A 153 -7.03 -2.87 15.26
C MET A 153 -5.50 -2.94 15.13
N LYS A 154 -4.90 -4.09 15.46
CA LYS A 154 -3.46 -4.31 15.25
C LYS A 154 -3.06 -4.18 13.77
N LEU A 155 -3.89 -4.66 12.85
CA LEU A 155 -3.66 -4.49 11.41
C LEU A 155 -3.79 -3.03 10.96
N ALA A 156 -4.73 -2.28 11.52
CA ALA A 156 -4.89 -0.85 11.25
C ALA A 156 -3.65 -0.06 11.71
N ILE A 157 -3.19 -0.29 12.94
CA ILE A 157 -1.99 0.36 13.49
C ILE A 157 -0.76 0.02 12.65
N ARG A 158 -0.58 -1.26 12.27
CA ARG A 158 0.53 -1.67 11.40
C ARG A 158 0.47 -1.00 10.03
N SER A 159 -0.72 -0.91 9.45
CA SER A 159 -0.91 -0.23 8.16
C SER A 159 -0.67 1.27 8.28
N TYR A 160 -1.00 1.88 9.43
CA TYR A 160 -0.70 3.29 9.70
C TYR A 160 0.81 3.55 9.75
N PHE A 161 1.57 2.71 10.45
CA PHE A 161 3.03 2.77 10.41
C PHE A 161 3.60 2.50 9.00
N GLU A 162 2.99 1.57 8.27
CA GLU A 162 3.39 1.27 6.90
C GLU A 162 3.27 2.49 5.98
N ILE A 163 2.21 3.31 6.15
CA ILE A 163 2.02 4.56 5.39
C ILE A 163 3.24 5.45 5.51
N PHE A 164 3.70 5.73 6.73
CA PHE A 164 4.89 6.56 6.91
C PHE A 164 6.10 5.97 6.20
N ILE A 165 6.29 4.66 6.27
CA ILE A 165 7.48 4.01 5.71
C ILE A 165 7.45 4.04 4.19
N TYR A 166 6.37 3.61 3.54
CA TYR A 166 6.32 3.60 2.07
C TYR A 166 6.23 5.01 1.47
N SER A 167 5.60 5.97 2.18
CA SER A 167 5.64 7.37 1.81
C SER A 167 7.04 7.96 1.92
N SER A 168 7.76 7.67 3.00
CA SER A 168 9.17 8.08 3.14
C SER A 168 10.03 7.52 2.01
N ALA A 169 9.79 6.25 1.63
CA ALA A 169 10.53 5.63 0.54
C ALA A 169 10.29 6.37 -0.78
N PHE A 170 9.03 6.72 -1.05
CA PHE A 170 8.64 7.52 -2.21
C PHE A 170 9.23 8.93 -2.17
N TYR A 171 9.10 9.65 -1.06
CA TYR A 171 9.69 10.98 -0.93
C TYR A 171 11.20 10.93 -1.10
N SER A 172 11.90 9.96 -0.51
CA SER A 172 13.34 9.79 -0.70
C SER A 172 13.72 9.50 -2.15
N ALA A 173 12.92 8.69 -2.86
CA ALA A 173 13.17 8.37 -4.26
C ALA A 173 13.04 9.58 -5.20
N PHE A 174 12.19 10.54 -4.86
CA PHE A 174 11.89 11.72 -5.69
C PHE A 174 12.42 13.04 -5.11
N SER A 175 13.08 12.97 -3.95
CA SER A 175 13.81 14.09 -3.34
C SER A 175 15.15 14.28 -4.05
N CYS A 176 15.56 15.54 -4.21
CA CYS A 176 16.88 15.85 -4.75
C CYS A 176 17.97 15.67 -3.68
N ASP A 177 19.22 15.51 -4.13
CA ASP A 177 20.42 15.30 -3.28
C ASP A 177 20.70 16.41 -2.25
N MET A 178 19.96 17.52 -2.31
CA MET A 178 20.07 18.66 -1.40
C MET A 178 19.34 18.44 -0.07
N LEU A 179 18.40 17.50 0.01
CA LEU A 179 17.72 17.16 1.25
C LEU A 179 18.64 16.28 2.11
N THR A 180 18.64 16.51 3.41
CA THR A 180 19.36 15.61 4.31
C THR A 180 18.75 14.21 4.23
N ILE A 181 19.57 13.16 4.41
CA ILE A 181 19.14 11.75 4.25
C ILE A 181 17.83 11.46 5.01
N PHE A 182 17.61 12.09 6.18
CA PHE A 182 16.43 11.83 7.01
C PHE A 182 15.24 12.79 6.77
N GLU A 183 15.39 13.81 5.94
CA GLU A 183 14.34 14.80 5.68
C GLU A 183 13.09 14.19 5.03
N PRO A 184 13.18 13.27 4.05
CA PRO A 184 12.01 12.61 3.48
C PRO A 184 11.20 11.82 4.51
N VAL A 185 11.87 11.29 5.54
CA VAL A 185 11.22 10.60 6.66
C VAL A 185 10.45 11.59 7.52
N LEU A 186 11.04 12.73 7.85
CA LEU A 186 10.36 13.80 8.60
C LEU A 186 9.16 14.37 7.83
N ILE A 187 9.32 14.60 6.52
CA ILE A 187 8.23 15.05 5.65
C ILE A 187 7.08 14.04 5.68
N SER A 188 7.39 12.74 5.56
CA SER A 188 6.36 11.71 5.64
C SER A 188 5.64 11.70 6.98
N LEU A 189 6.37 11.89 8.09
CA LEU A 189 5.78 12.03 9.41
C LEU A 189 4.85 13.24 9.45
N PHE A 190 5.31 14.43 9.04
CA PHE A 190 4.50 15.65 9.02
C PHE A 190 3.20 15.45 8.22
N VAL A 191 3.29 14.91 7.01
CA VAL A 191 2.12 14.66 6.16
C VAL A 191 1.17 13.63 6.80
N GLY A 192 1.69 12.53 7.36
CA GLY A 192 0.87 11.48 7.97
C GLY A 192 0.34 11.82 9.37
N THR A 193 0.89 12.84 10.03
CA THR A 193 0.29 13.45 11.23
C THR A 193 -0.59 14.64 10.89
N LEU A 194 -0.77 14.97 9.60
CA LEU A 194 -1.55 16.10 9.10
C LEU A 194 -1.04 17.46 9.60
N THR A 195 0.25 17.53 9.94
CA THR A 195 0.93 18.73 10.42
C THR A 195 1.80 19.31 9.32
N ASN A 196 1.89 20.64 9.23
CA ASN A 196 2.81 21.32 8.31
C ASN A 196 2.72 20.85 6.83
N LEU A 197 1.49 20.63 6.34
CA LEU A 197 1.25 20.14 4.97
C LEU A 197 1.79 21.10 3.90
N SER A 198 1.64 22.41 4.10
CA SER A 198 2.20 23.42 3.18
C SER A 198 3.72 23.31 3.13
N GLY A 199 4.38 23.32 4.29
CA GLY A 199 5.84 23.19 4.36
C GLY A 199 6.35 21.90 3.72
N ALA A 200 5.65 20.78 3.91
CA ALA A 200 5.98 19.53 3.24
C ALA A 200 5.90 19.62 1.70
N ILE A 201 4.84 20.25 1.16
CA ILE A 201 4.69 20.47 -0.28
C ILE A 201 5.77 21.42 -0.78
N ASP A 202 6.04 22.50 -0.06
CA ASP A 202 7.02 23.51 -0.45
C ASP A 202 8.42 22.89 -0.47
N SER A 203 8.83 22.16 0.58
CA SER A 203 10.11 21.45 0.64
C SER A 203 10.28 20.44 -0.52
N LEU A 204 9.27 19.61 -0.77
CA LEU A 204 9.33 18.62 -1.86
C LEU A 204 9.39 19.27 -3.24
N THR A 205 8.64 20.36 -3.45
CA THR A 205 8.53 20.98 -4.79
C THR A 205 9.65 21.98 -5.07
N GLN A 206 10.17 22.68 -4.07
CA GLN A 206 11.32 23.58 -4.21
C GLN A 206 12.57 22.80 -4.63
N CYS A 207 12.74 21.57 -4.13
CA CYS A 207 13.82 20.68 -4.57
C CYS A 207 13.78 20.43 -6.09
N CYS A 208 12.61 20.09 -6.63
CA CYS A 208 12.44 19.82 -8.07
C CYS A 208 12.57 21.07 -8.95
N ILE A 209 12.17 22.24 -8.44
CA ILE A 209 12.32 23.52 -9.17
C ILE A 209 13.80 23.86 -9.32
N LEU A 210 14.59 23.66 -8.26
CA LEU A 210 16.02 23.96 -8.26
C LEU A 210 16.85 22.95 -9.08
N SER A 211 16.38 21.70 -9.21
CA SER A 211 17.06 20.67 -10.04
C SER A 211 16.76 20.76 -11.54
N ASN A 212 16.01 21.77 -12.00
CA ASN A 212 15.49 21.85 -13.38
C ASN A 212 14.71 20.60 -13.81
N ASP A 213 14.09 19.89 -12.87
CA ASP A 213 13.31 18.71 -13.17
C ASP A 213 11.96 19.05 -13.85
N SER A 214 11.46 18.09 -14.61
CA SER A 214 10.23 18.24 -15.40
C SER A 214 9.04 18.62 -14.52
N THR A 215 8.21 19.58 -14.99
CA THR A 215 6.97 20.05 -14.33
C THR A 215 6.00 18.92 -13.94
N SER A 216 6.04 17.79 -14.64
CA SER A 216 5.25 16.59 -14.34
C SER A 216 5.53 15.98 -12.96
N TRP A 217 6.77 16.03 -12.47
CA TRP A 217 7.14 15.46 -11.17
C TRP A 217 6.63 16.29 -9.99
N ILE A 218 6.65 17.61 -10.14
CA ILE A 218 6.10 18.56 -9.16
C ILE A 218 4.61 18.25 -8.92
N PHE A 219 3.85 18.03 -10.00
CA PHE A 219 2.43 17.67 -9.88
C PHE A 219 2.26 16.33 -9.14
N LEU A 220 3.04 15.31 -9.51
CA LEU A 220 2.99 13.99 -8.88
C LEU A 220 3.33 14.05 -7.37
N LEU A 221 4.35 14.81 -6.99
CA LEU A 221 4.72 15.04 -5.59
C LEU A 221 3.60 15.72 -4.81
N ARG A 222 2.96 16.76 -5.37
CA ARG A 222 1.79 17.40 -4.74
C ARG A 222 0.64 16.41 -4.54
N CYS A 223 0.30 15.65 -5.58
CA CYS A 223 -0.74 14.63 -5.50
C CYS A 223 -0.41 13.56 -4.46
N SER A 224 0.86 13.17 -4.34
CA SER A 224 1.28 12.15 -3.38
C SER A 224 1.00 12.57 -1.94
N VAL A 225 1.25 13.82 -1.55
CA VAL A 225 0.92 14.34 -0.21
C VAL A 225 -0.57 14.14 0.09
N TYR A 226 -1.44 14.50 -0.85
CA TYR A 226 -2.89 14.31 -0.67
C TYR A 226 -3.31 12.84 -0.65
N ILE A 227 -2.66 11.97 -1.43
CA ILE A 227 -2.90 10.52 -1.39
C ILE A 227 -2.55 9.95 0.00
N GLN A 228 -1.41 10.36 0.58
CA GLN A 228 -1.02 9.93 1.93
C GLN A 228 -2.02 10.41 2.97
N VAL A 229 -2.42 11.69 2.91
CA VAL A 229 -3.45 12.28 3.79
C VAL A 229 -4.74 11.48 3.69
N PHE A 230 -5.20 11.17 2.47
CA PHE A 230 -6.44 10.44 2.26
C PHE A 230 -6.37 9.01 2.80
N ALA A 231 -5.27 8.28 2.56
CA ALA A 231 -5.07 6.94 3.10
C ALA A 231 -5.02 6.94 4.64
N THR A 232 -4.36 7.96 5.21
CA THR A 232 -4.25 8.15 6.66
C THR A 232 -5.60 8.46 7.31
N LEU A 233 -6.33 9.43 6.76
CA LEU A 233 -7.67 9.78 7.24
C LEU A 233 -8.62 8.60 7.11
N SER A 234 -8.56 7.86 6.00
CA SER A 234 -9.34 6.64 5.83
C SER A 234 -9.08 5.69 6.99
N LEU A 235 -7.83 5.39 7.33
CA LEU A 235 -7.50 4.55 8.49
C LEU A 235 -8.01 5.09 9.82
N ILE A 236 -7.87 6.39 10.08
CA ILE A 236 -8.29 7.00 11.35
C ILE A 236 -9.82 6.97 11.47
N PHE A 237 -10.54 7.46 10.47
CA PHE A 237 -12.00 7.48 10.47
C PHE A 237 -12.58 6.08 10.54
N PHE A 238 -12.03 5.15 9.74
CA PHE A 238 -12.49 3.77 9.73
C PHE A 238 -12.12 3.04 11.03
N GLY A 239 -10.91 3.24 11.55
CA GLY A 239 -10.50 2.73 12.86
C GLY A 239 -11.42 3.22 13.99
N PHE A 240 -11.77 4.51 13.97
CA PHE A 240 -12.65 5.13 14.96
C PHE A 240 -14.12 4.67 14.83
N ALA A 241 -14.67 4.61 13.61
CA ALA A 241 -16.01 4.09 13.36
C ALA A 241 -16.13 2.62 13.81
N GLY A 242 -15.10 1.82 13.53
CA GLY A 242 -15.00 0.44 14.00
C GLY A 242 -14.88 0.31 15.53
N TYR A 243 -14.36 1.33 16.22
CA TYR A 243 -14.34 1.40 17.69
C TYR A 243 -15.71 1.80 18.26
N LEU A 244 -16.33 2.87 17.74
CA LEU A 244 -17.64 3.35 18.21
C LEU A 244 -18.76 2.30 18.06
N SER A 245 -18.75 1.55 16.95
CA SER A 245 -19.67 0.44 16.73
C SER A 245 -19.66 -0.59 17.88
N ARG A 246 -18.50 -0.77 18.53
CA ARG A 246 -18.33 -1.72 19.66
C ARG A 246 -18.97 -1.20 20.94
N VAL A 247 -18.73 0.06 21.29
CA VAL A 247 -19.31 0.70 22.49
C VAL A 247 -20.85 0.57 22.47
N LYS A 248 -21.45 0.65 21.29
CA LYS A 248 -22.89 0.49 21.11
C LYS A 248 -23.36 -0.97 21.23
N SER A 249 -22.54 -1.94 20.83
CA SER A 249 -22.84 -3.37 20.95
C SER A 249 -22.73 -3.86 22.40
N ASP A 250 -21.71 -3.44 23.14
CA ASP A 250 -21.50 -3.86 24.53
C ASP A 250 -22.59 -3.29 25.45
N LYS A 251 -23.04 -2.05 25.19
CA LYS A 251 -24.18 -1.46 25.91
C LYS A 251 -25.50 -2.20 25.68
N LYS A 252 -25.68 -2.86 24.53
CA LYS A 252 -26.89 -3.66 24.22
C LYS A 252 -26.92 -5.02 24.90
N ILE A 253 -25.77 -5.53 25.35
CA ILE A 253 -25.68 -6.82 26.07
C ILE A 253 -25.99 -6.65 27.56
N ILE A 254 -25.88 -5.42 28.07
CA ILE A 254 -26.05 -5.07 29.49
C ILE A 254 -27.45 -4.48 29.78
N SER A 255 -28.26 -4.20 28.74
CA SER A 255 -29.65 -3.75 28.84
C SER A 255 -30.64 -4.88 28.57
#